data_AF-A0A514XKV6-F1
#
_entry.id   AF-A0A514XKV6-F1
#
_cell.length_a   1.000
_cell.length_b   1.000
_cell.length_c   1.000
_cell.angle_alpha   90.00
_cell.angle_beta   90.00
_cell.angle_gamma   90.00
#
_symmetry.space_group_name_H-M   'P 1'
#
loop_
_entity.id
_entity.type
_entity.pdbx_description
1 polymer ?
#
loop_
_entity_poly.entity_id
_entity_poly.type
_entity_poly.pdbx_seq_one_letter_code
_entity_poly.pdbx_strand_id
1 'polypeptide(L)'
;MTKKSPSAVATSHVQDFLADLKLLSNLPTSKKFQKITLDEYPLDAQLLHSSALYRASREMYLELGGVFEAKVCSTMRSLSAQDLFADVIQYSPSWSELLWFRDHSEELADPDKELEALGRFNEISLYHEQNHRVLWRLLPPAPKDATGFRRYLNFAESLVVVLDLALGDELGKKLSPIYEDLKVIYRSGGEHTYHTKDLASYRKYLLAMVCATYCTLELVNPEDIVKVVDYVFPGQKKMNKDATARSLEINELFTRVTNPQWQERYWQEAQKKLAKIHKPSKEDVFELASDPLDLEAEFQLALRVFEYYGL
;
A
#
# COMPACT_ATOMS: atom_id res chain seq x y z
N MET A 1 -2.79 15.33 -50.15
CA MET A 1 -1.77 15.82 -49.20
C MET A 1 -2.48 16.28 -47.94
N THR A 2 -2.65 15.38 -46.98
CA THR A 2 -3.14 15.71 -45.64
C THR A 2 -2.05 16.50 -44.93
N LYS A 3 -2.35 17.73 -44.53
CA LYS A 3 -1.47 18.55 -43.69
C LYS A 3 -1.22 17.77 -42.39
N LYS A 4 0.03 17.35 -42.16
CA LYS A 4 0.47 16.94 -40.82
C LYS A 4 0.20 18.13 -39.90
N SER A 5 -0.72 17.97 -38.96
CA SER A 5 -0.85 18.87 -37.82
C SER A 5 0.52 19.00 -37.16
N PRO A 6 0.89 20.18 -36.64
CA PRO A 6 2.15 20.32 -35.91
C PRO A 6 2.13 19.30 -34.77
N SER A 7 3.17 18.47 -34.65
CA SER A 7 3.30 17.57 -33.50
C SER A 7 3.24 18.43 -32.25
N ALA A 8 2.30 18.13 -31.35
CA ALA A 8 2.26 18.79 -30.06
C ALA A 8 3.62 18.56 -29.40
N VAL A 9 4.35 19.64 -29.09
CA VAL A 9 5.57 19.52 -28.31
C VAL A 9 5.14 18.96 -26.96
N ALA A 10 5.63 17.77 -26.61
CA ALA A 10 5.33 17.13 -25.34
C ALA A 10 5.62 18.12 -24.20
N THR A 11 4.69 18.22 -23.25
CA THR A 11 4.84 19.07 -22.07
C THR A 11 6.00 18.55 -21.20
N SER A 12 6.49 19.39 -20.28
CA SER A 12 7.52 18.97 -19.32
C SER A 12 7.09 17.75 -18.53
N HIS A 13 5.81 17.67 -18.15
CA HIS A 13 5.22 16.56 -17.42
C HIS A 13 5.33 15.22 -18.18
N VAL A 14 4.98 15.20 -19.47
CA VAL A 14 5.15 13.99 -20.30
C VAL A 14 6.63 13.63 -20.42
N GLN A 15 7.52 14.60 -20.64
CA GLN A 15 8.95 14.32 -20.77
C GLN A 15 9.58 13.75 -19.49
N ASP A 16 9.18 14.27 -18.33
CA ASP A 16 9.62 13.78 -17.01
C ASP A 16 9.13 12.34 -16.81
N PHE A 17 7.85 12.08 -17.08
CA PHE A 17 7.26 10.73 -17.03
C PHE A 17 8.02 9.73 -17.92
N LEU A 18 8.36 10.13 -19.16
CA LEU A 18 9.10 9.28 -20.09
C LEU A 18 10.52 8.98 -19.60
N ALA A 19 11.20 9.97 -19.03
CA ALA A 19 12.53 9.80 -18.46
C ALA A 19 12.50 8.83 -17.26
N ASP A 20 11.49 8.96 -16.42
CA ASP A 20 11.22 8.13 -15.25
C ASP A 20 10.88 6.69 -15.60
N LEU A 21 9.93 6.50 -16.53
CA LEU A 21 9.57 5.19 -17.05
C LEU A 21 10.79 4.50 -17.68
N LYS A 22 11.62 5.24 -18.41
CA LYS A 22 12.88 4.72 -18.98
C LYS A 22 13.87 4.34 -17.89
N LEU A 23 14.02 5.14 -16.83
CA LEU A 23 14.90 4.84 -15.72
C LEU A 23 14.49 3.52 -15.05
N LEU A 24 13.21 3.38 -14.70
CA LEU A 24 12.72 2.19 -14.02
C LEU A 24 12.71 0.96 -14.94
N SER A 25 12.36 1.09 -16.21
CA SER A 25 12.41 -0.01 -17.18
C SER A 25 13.81 -0.63 -17.32
N ASN A 26 14.85 0.17 -17.14
CA ASN A 26 16.25 -0.26 -17.24
C ASN A 26 16.81 -0.85 -15.94
N LEU A 27 16.03 -0.90 -14.86
CA LEU A 27 16.44 -1.58 -13.64
C LEU A 27 16.62 -3.08 -13.90
N PRO A 28 17.59 -3.72 -13.22
CA PRO A 28 17.81 -5.15 -13.35
C PRO A 28 16.56 -5.95 -12.95
N THR A 29 16.34 -7.07 -13.64
CA THR A 29 15.33 -8.07 -13.30
C THR A 29 16.00 -9.41 -13.01
N SER A 30 15.33 -10.30 -12.28
CA SER A 30 15.87 -11.61 -11.92
C SER A 30 15.06 -12.75 -12.53
N LYS A 31 15.74 -13.63 -13.27
CA LYS A 31 15.16 -14.90 -13.77
C LYS A 31 14.63 -15.79 -12.64
N LYS A 32 15.12 -15.62 -11.41
CA LYS A 32 14.63 -16.36 -10.22
C LYS A 32 13.13 -16.17 -10.00
N PHE A 33 12.63 -14.96 -10.26
CA PHE A 33 11.25 -14.57 -9.93
C PHE A 33 10.30 -14.65 -11.13
N GLN A 34 10.78 -15.06 -12.31
CA GLN A 34 9.99 -15.09 -13.54
C GLN A 34 8.67 -15.88 -13.42
N LYS A 35 8.64 -16.93 -12.60
CA LYS A 35 7.43 -17.76 -12.40
C LYS A 35 6.31 -17.05 -11.64
N ILE A 36 6.65 -16.02 -10.86
CA ILE A 36 5.70 -15.27 -10.04
C ILE A 36 5.52 -13.85 -10.57
N THR A 37 6.18 -13.48 -11.67
CA THR A 37 6.05 -12.17 -12.33
C THR A 37 4.74 -12.06 -13.10
N LEU A 38 4.14 -10.87 -13.06
CA LEU A 38 2.98 -10.47 -13.85
C LEU A 38 3.44 -9.57 -14.99
N ASP A 39 3.64 -10.17 -16.17
CA ASP A 39 4.27 -9.49 -17.31
C ASP A 39 3.55 -8.21 -17.76
N GLU A 40 2.23 -8.12 -17.55
CA GLU A 40 1.41 -6.97 -17.92
C GLU A 40 1.14 -5.99 -16.77
N TYR A 41 1.60 -6.27 -15.55
CA TYR A 41 1.55 -5.30 -14.45
C TYR A 41 2.79 -4.40 -14.51
N PRO A 42 2.63 -3.06 -14.50
CA PRO A 42 3.75 -2.15 -14.66
C PRO A 42 4.88 -2.39 -13.66
N LEU A 43 6.09 -2.59 -14.17
CA LEU A 43 7.32 -2.71 -13.39
C LEU A 43 7.35 -3.84 -12.34
N ASP A 44 6.50 -4.87 -12.48
CA ASP A 44 6.43 -6.00 -11.52
C ASP A 44 7.77 -6.72 -11.37
N ALA A 45 8.43 -7.01 -12.50
CA ALA A 45 9.70 -7.70 -12.53
C ALA A 45 10.81 -6.89 -11.82
N GLN A 46 10.78 -5.57 -11.98
CA GLN A 46 11.71 -4.64 -11.35
C GLN A 46 11.46 -4.56 -9.84
N LEU A 47 10.20 -4.46 -9.40
CA LEU A 47 9.87 -4.51 -7.97
C LEU A 47 10.27 -5.83 -7.32
N LEU A 48 9.95 -6.97 -7.96
CA LEU A 48 10.38 -8.29 -7.50
C LEU A 48 11.90 -8.39 -7.39
N HIS A 49 12.66 -7.72 -8.25
CA HIS A 49 14.11 -7.69 -8.13
C HIS A 49 14.60 -6.75 -7.02
N SER A 50 14.05 -5.53 -6.97
CA SER A 50 14.56 -4.44 -6.14
C SER A 50 14.16 -4.52 -4.67
N SER A 51 13.04 -5.16 -4.34
CA SER A 51 12.47 -5.13 -2.98
C SER A 51 12.30 -6.53 -2.39
N ALA A 52 12.90 -6.77 -1.23
CA ALA A 52 12.64 -7.95 -0.42
C ALA A 52 11.24 -7.94 0.20
N LEU A 53 10.72 -6.76 0.57
CA LEU A 53 9.37 -6.63 1.12
C LEU A 53 8.30 -7.02 0.10
N TYR A 54 8.41 -6.49 -1.12
CA TYR A 54 7.51 -6.82 -2.23
C TYR A 54 7.52 -8.32 -2.53
N ARG A 55 8.71 -8.93 -2.53
CA ARG A 55 8.86 -10.39 -2.69
C ARG A 55 8.19 -11.16 -1.57
N ALA A 56 8.45 -10.79 -0.31
CA ALA A 56 7.89 -11.47 0.84
C ALA A 56 6.35 -11.45 0.79
N SER A 57 5.76 -10.28 0.49
CA SER A 57 4.31 -10.15 0.27
C SER A 57 3.81 -11.04 -0.87
N ARG A 58 4.49 -11.06 -2.03
CA ARG A 58 4.14 -11.91 -3.18
C ARG A 58 4.19 -13.39 -2.86
N GLU A 59 5.28 -13.85 -2.25
CA GLU A 59 5.48 -15.24 -1.89
C GLU A 59 4.40 -15.69 -0.88
N MET A 60 4.19 -14.91 0.19
CA MET A 60 3.15 -15.21 1.18
C MET A 60 1.74 -15.23 0.56
N TYR A 61 1.39 -14.24 -0.26
CA TYR A 61 0.08 -14.20 -0.90
C TYR A 61 -0.18 -15.45 -1.76
N LEU A 62 0.82 -15.87 -2.55
CA LEU A 62 0.73 -17.07 -3.39
C LEU A 62 0.69 -18.36 -2.55
N GLU A 63 1.48 -18.46 -1.49
CA GLU A 63 1.46 -19.61 -0.56
C GLU A 63 0.11 -19.78 0.12
N LEU A 64 -0.60 -18.67 0.37
CA LEU A 64 -1.94 -18.65 0.93
C LEU A 64 -3.04 -18.98 -0.10
N GLY A 65 -2.67 -19.34 -1.33
CA GLY A 65 -3.57 -19.71 -2.42
C GLY A 65 -4.09 -18.50 -3.21
N GLY A 66 -3.47 -17.33 -3.05
CA GLY A 66 -3.79 -16.13 -3.81
C GLY A 66 -3.56 -16.30 -5.31
N VAL A 67 -4.40 -15.65 -6.12
CA VAL A 67 -4.32 -15.70 -7.58
C VAL A 67 -4.49 -14.32 -8.18
N PHE A 68 -3.71 -14.02 -9.21
CA PHE A 68 -3.85 -12.78 -9.97
C PHE A 68 -4.68 -12.98 -11.23
N GLU A 69 -5.54 -12.02 -11.55
CA GLU A 69 -6.34 -12.01 -12.78
C GLU A 69 -6.10 -10.69 -13.53
N ALA A 70 -5.59 -10.79 -14.76
CA ALA A 70 -5.44 -9.65 -15.65
C ALA A 70 -6.82 -9.19 -16.14
N LYS A 71 -7.33 -8.10 -15.55
CA LYS A 71 -8.64 -7.55 -15.85
C LYS A 71 -8.68 -6.06 -15.53
N VAL A 72 -9.11 -5.27 -16.50
CA VAL A 72 -9.28 -3.81 -16.33
C VAL A 72 -10.15 -3.53 -15.10
N CYS A 73 -9.57 -2.80 -14.16
CA CYS A 73 -10.22 -2.36 -12.92
C CYS A 73 -10.11 -0.86 -12.82
N SER A 74 -11.26 -0.17 -12.84
CA SER A 74 -11.28 1.26 -12.54
C SER A 74 -11.03 1.50 -11.06
N THR A 75 -10.48 2.66 -10.71
CA THR A 75 -10.35 3.12 -9.32
C THR A 75 -11.63 2.93 -8.51
N MET A 76 -12.79 3.27 -9.07
CA MET A 76 -14.07 3.06 -8.40
C MET A 76 -14.31 1.59 -8.06
N ARG A 77 -14.01 0.67 -8.98
CA ARG A 77 -14.19 -0.77 -8.76
C ARG A 77 -13.19 -1.29 -7.73
N SER A 78 -11.95 -0.83 -7.78
CA SER A 78 -10.91 -1.21 -6.82
C SER A 78 -11.24 -0.73 -5.40
N LEU A 79 -11.78 0.48 -5.25
CA LEU A 79 -12.16 1.05 -3.95
C LEU A 79 -13.52 0.58 -3.40
N SER A 80 -14.47 0.16 -4.26
CA SER A 80 -15.87 -0.11 -3.83
C SER A 80 -16.38 -1.53 -4.05
N ALA A 81 -15.74 -2.32 -4.91
CA ALA A 81 -16.30 -3.58 -5.42
C ALA A 81 -15.31 -4.75 -5.49
N GLN A 82 -14.03 -4.54 -5.20
CA GLN A 82 -13.14 -5.66 -4.93
C GLN A 82 -13.52 -6.22 -3.57
N ASP A 83 -13.94 -7.48 -3.57
CA ASP A 83 -14.11 -8.22 -2.33
C ASP A 83 -12.73 -8.34 -1.68
N LEU A 84 -12.44 -7.46 -0.71
CA LEU A 84 -11.15 -7.39 -0.01
C LEU A 84 -10.75 -8.73 0.65
N PHE A 85 -11.73 -9.62 0.81
CA PHE A 85 -11.59 -10.94 1.40
C PHE A 85 -11.54 -12.06 0.36
N ALA A 86 -11.66 -11.75 -0.93
CA ALA A 86 -11.44 -12.71 -2.00
C ALA A 86 -9.95 -12.94 -2.23
N ASP A 87 -9.63 -14.19 -2.56
CA ASP A 87 -8.26 -14.63 -2.83
C ASP A 87 -7.76 -14.22 -4.22
N VAL A 88 -8.61 -13.58 -5.02
CA VAL A 88 -8.25 -13.09 -6.35
C VAL A 88 -7.98 -11.59 -6.28
N ILE A 89 -6.79 -11.19 -6.72
CA ILE A 89 -6.47 -9.77 -6.97
C ILE A 89 -6.53 -9.52 -8.47
N GLN A 90 -7.42 -8.62 -8.88
CA GLN A 90 -7.52 -8.17 -10.26
C GLN A 90 -6.62 -6.94 -10.46
N TYR A 91 -5.87 -6.95 -11.55
CA TYR A 91 -5.00 -5.84 -11.94
C TYR A 91 -5.24 -5.46 -13.40
N SER A 92 -5.05 -4.18 -13.72
CA SER A 92 -5.18 -3.66 -15.08
C SER A 92 -3.89 -3.96 -15.87
N PRO A 93 -3.94 -4.82 -16.90
CA PRO A 93 -2.77 -5.10 -17.75
C PRO A 93 -2.48 -3.86 -18.60
N SER A 94 -1.47 -3.07 -18.20
CA SER A 94 -1.17 -1.76 -18.80
C SER A 94 0.29 -1.60 -19.19
N TRP A 95 1.14 -2.59 -18.90
CA TRP A 95 2.57 -2.46 -19.13
C TRP A 95 2.93 -2.29 -20.61
N SER A 96 2.37 -3.11 -21.49
CA SER A 96 2.60 -3.00 -22.93
C SER A 96 2.14 -1.65 -23.49
N GLU A 97 1.05 -1.08 -22.96
CA GLU A 97 0.54 0.23 -23.37
C GLU A 97 1.43 1.38 -22.89
N LEU A 98 1.97 1.30 -21.67
CA LEU A 98 2.93 2.28 -21.16
C LEU A 98 4.22 2.29 -21.97
N LEU A 99 4.71 1.12 -22.38
CA LEU A 99 5.86 1.01 -23.29
C LEU A 99 5.55 1.58 -24.67
N TRP A 100 4.34 1.37 -25.16
CA TRP A 100 3.91 1.91 -26.44
C TRP A 100 3.82 3.44 -26.42
N PHE A 101 3.18 4.00 -25.38
CA PHE A 101 3.13 5.43 -25.10
C PHE A 101 4.55 6.02 -25.03
N ARG A 102 5.48 5.32 -24.35
CA ARG A 102 6.87 5.77 -24.24
C ARG A 102 7.52 6.05 -25.58
N ASP A 103 7.26 5.17 -26.54
CA ASP A 103 7.94 5.17 -27.82
C ASP A 103 7.21 6.03 -28.88
N HIS A 104 5.94 6.44 -28.63
CA HIS A 104 5.06 7.06 -29.64
C HIS A 104 4.25 8.26 -29.13
N SER A 105 4.56 8.79 -27.94
CA SER A 105 3.82 9.91 -27.33
C SER A 105 3.71 11.15 -28.23
N GLU A 106 4.69 11.39 -29.11
CA GLU A 106 4.74 12.51 -30.04
C GLU A 106 3.74 12.40 -31.20
N GLU A 107 3.19 11.21 -31.42
CA GLU A 107 2.16 10.95 -32.43
C GLU A 107 0.75 11.34 -31.94
N LEU A 108 0.60 11.54 -30.63
CA LEU A 108 -0.66 11.86 -29.99
C LEU A 108 -1.02 13.35 -30.14
N ALA A 109 -2.33 13.62 -30.25
CA ALA A 109 -2.83 14.99 -30.28
C ALA A 109 -2.72 15.69 -28.91
N ASP A 110 -2.85 14.91 -27.81
CA ASP A 110 -2.80 15.40 -26.43
C ASP A 110 -2.20 14.32 -25.50
N PRO A 111 -0.85 14.19 -25.46
CA PRO A 111 -0.19 13.13 -24.70
C PRO A 111 -0.42 13.22 -23.18
N ASP A 112 -0.69 14.42 -22.64
CA ASP A 112 -1.00 14.58 -21.22
C ASP A 112 -2.32 13.91 -20.84
N LYS A 113 -3.37 14.09 -21.65
CA LYS A 113 -4.66 13.44 -21.38
C LYS A 113 -4.60 11.92 -21.51
N GLU A 114 -3.84 11.43 -22.47
CA GLU A 114 -3.65 9.98 -22.63
C GLU A 114 -2.89 9.39 -21.43
N LEU A 115 -1.84 10.09 -20.96
CA LEU A 115 -1.14 9.71 -19.74
C LEU A 115 -2.07 9.70 -18.51
N GLU A 116 -2.89 10.74 -18.34
CA GLU A 116 -3.90 10.79 -17.27
C GLU A 116 -4.88 9.61 -17.37
N ALA A 117 -5.33 9.27 -18.58
CA ALA A 117 -6.25 8.15 -18.81
C ALA A 117 -5.63 6.80 -18.44
N LEU A 118 -4.35 6.58 -18.75
CA LEU A 118 -3.62 5.36 -18.38
C LEU A 118 -3.46 5.24 -16.85
N GLY A 119 -3.23 6.36 -16.16
CA GLY A 119 -3.09 6.39 -14.69
C GLY A 119 -4.33 5.96 -13.91
N ARG A 120 -5.54 6.18 -14.45
CA ARG A 120 -6.84 5.88 -13.79
C ARG A 120 -7.11 4.40 -13.54
N PHE A 121 -6.29 3.50 -14.07
CA PHE A 121 -6.47 2.06 -13.95
C PHE A 121 -5.45 1.40 -13.00
N ASN A 122 -4.54 2.19 -12.43
CA ASN A 122 -3.44 1.74 -11.59
C ASN A 122 -3.42 2.43 -10.21
N GLU A 123 -4.50 3.11 -9.79
CA GLU A 123 -4.49 3.92 -8.56
C GLU A 123 -4.27 3.13 -7.27
N ILE A 124 -4.64 1.84 -7.22
CA ILE A 124 -4.35 0.97 -6.08
C ILE A 124 -3.19 0.06 -6.44
N SER A 125 -2.10 0.19 -5.69
CA SER A 125 -0.92 -0.64 -5.88
C SER A 125 -1.22 -2.11 -5.55
N LEU A 126 -0.65 -3.03 -6.33
CA LEU A 126 -0.80 -4.45 -6.08
C LEU A 126 -0.28 -4.86 -4.69
N TYR A 127 0.80 -4.24 -4.23
CA TYR A 127 1.41 -4.52 -2.93
C TYR A 127 0.43 -4.28 -1.77
N HIS A 128 -0.30 -3.17 -1.82
CA HIS A 128 -1.34 -2.82 -0.85
C HIS A 128 -2.41 -3.92 -0.77
N GLU A 129 -2.95 -4.34 -1.92
CA GLU A 129 -3.96 -5.41 -1.99
C GLU A 129 -3.43 -6.76 -1.50
N GLN A 130 -2.19 -7.12 -1.86
CA GLN A 130 -1.53 -8.34 -1.39
C GLN A 130 -1.42 -8.35 0.14
N ASN A 131 -0.98 -7.23 0.72
CA ASN A 131 -0.80 -7.09 2.17
C ASN A 131 -2.13 -7.28 2.92
N HIS A 132 -3.25 -6.76 2.41
CA HIS A 132 -4.56 -7.07 2.98
C HIS A 132 -4.84 -8.57 3.04
N ARG A 133 -4.66 -9.31 1.92
CA ARG A 133 -4.99 -10.75 1.86
C ARG A 133 -4.07 -11.58 2.74
N VAL A 134 -2.81 -11.17 2.87
CA VAL A 134 -1.85 -11.79 3.79
C VAL A 134 -2.27 -11.52 5.23
N LEU A 135 -2.54 -10.27 5.60
CA LEU A 135 -2.89 -9.89 6.97
C LEU A 135 -4.19 -10.53 7.45
N TRP A 136 -5.20 -10.70 6.59
CA TRP A 136 -6.43 -11.42 6.97
C TRP A 136 -6.20 -12.83 7.49
N ARG A 137 -5.07 -13.44 7.15
CA ARG A 137 -4.70 -14.79 7.59
C ARG A 137 -3.67 -14.78 8.73
N LEU A 138 -2.88 -13.70 8.85
CA LEU A 138 -1.90 -13.54 9.92
C LEU A 138 -2.50 -12.95 11.20
N LEU A 139 -3.57 -12.17 11.09
CA LEU A 139 -4.23 -11.56 12.24
C LEU A 139 -5.16 -12.58 12.93
N PRO A 140 -5.30 -12.52 14.28
CA PRO A 140 -6.22 -13.41 14.98
C PRO A 140 -7.68 -13.11 14.64
N PRO A 141 -8.63 -13.98 15.06
CA PRO A 141 -10.05 -13.80 14.80
C PRO A 141 -10.59 -12.42 15.19
N ALA A 142 -11.35 -11.79 14.30
CA ALA A 142 -11.91 -10.46 14.54
C ALA A 142 -13.10 -10.48 15.54
N PRO A 143 -13.34 -9.38 16.27
CA PRO A 143 -14.50 -9.23 17.15
C PRO A 143 -15.85 -9.35 16.43
N LYS A 144 -16.88 -9.70 17.21
CA LYS A 144 -18.24 -9.91 16.69
C LYS A 144 -19.12 -8.66 16.73
N ASP A 145 -18.86 -7.73 17.64
CA ASP A 145 -19.61 -6.48 17.69
C ASP A 145 -19.08 -5.48 16.66
N ALA A 146 -19.94 -4.56 16.24
CA ALA A 146 -19.60 -3.61 15.17
C ALA A 146 -18.44 -2.68 15.55
N THR A 147 -18.35 -2.28 16.81
CA THR A 147 -17.32 -1.34 17.28
C THR A 147 -15.96 -2.00 17.33
N GLY A 148 -15.85 -3.18 17.97
CA GLY A 148 -14.63 -3.98 17.99
C GLY A 148 -14.17 -4.35 16.58
N PHE A 149 -15.11 -4.77 15.72
CA PHE A 149 -14.81 -5.09 14.32
C PHE A 149 -14.26 -3.89 13.55
N ARG A 150 -14.86 -2.69 13.67
CA ARG A 150 -14.36 -1.47 13.03
C ARG A 150 -12.91 -1.17 13.45
N ARG A 151 -12.61 -1.30 14.74
CA ARG A 151 -11.28 -1.00 15.28
C ARG A 151 -10.24 -2.02 14.84
N TYR A 152 -10.59 -3.30 14.84
CA TYR A 152 -9.77 -4.38 14.27
C TYR A 152 -9.38 -4.08 12.82
N LEU A 153 -10.36 -3.64 12.06
CA LEU A 153 -10.25 -3.29 10.67
C LEU A 153 -9.34 -2.06 10.45
N ASN A 154 -9.49 -1.00 11.24
CA ASN A 154 -8.59 0.16 11.23
C ASN A 154 -7.15 -0.20 11.64
N PHE A 155 -6.98 -1.15 12.55
CA PHE A 155 -5.65 -1.65 12.90
C PHE A 155 -5.02 -2.49 11.78
N ALA A 156 -5.80 -3.32 11.10
CA ALA A 156 -5.29 -4.04 9.94
C ALA A 156 -4.86 -3.08 8.80
N GLU A 157 -5.66 -2.03 8.56
CA GLU A 157 -5.32 -0.97 7.61
C GLU A 157 -4.05 -0.23 8.01
N SER A 158 -3.88 0.10 9.30
CA SER A 158 -2.65 0.77 9.75
C SER A 158 -1.40 -0.08 9.52
N LEU A 159 -1.50 -1.40 9.63
CA LEU A 159 -0.43 -2.32 9.26
C LEU A 159 -0.16 -2.32 7.75
N VAL A 160 -1.19 -2.35 6.90
CA VAL A 160 -1.03 -2.28 5.43
C VAL A 160 -0.31 -1.00 5.03
N VAL A 161 -0.77 0.14 5.51
CA VAL A 161 -0.17 1.44 5.20
C VAL A 161 1.28 1.51 5.67
N VAL A 162 1.59 0.97 6.86
CA VAL A 162 2.96 0.94 7.36
C VAL A 162 3.85 0.05 6.49
N LEU A 163 3.34 -1.07 5.98
CA LEU A 163 4.06 -1.91 5.01
C LEU A 163 4.29 -1.17 3.69
N ASP A 164 3.31 -0.42 3.18
CA ASP A 164 3.45 0.40 1.96
C ASP A 164 4.54 1.46 2.12
N LEU A 165 4.57 2.14 3.26
CA LEU A 165 5.59 3.14 3.57
C LEU A 165 6.97 2.48 3.76
N ALA A 166 7.02 1.27 4.32
CA ALA A 166 8.25 0.51 4.44
C ALA A 166 8.80 0.06 3.08
N LEU A 167 7.93 -0.27 2.11
CA LEU A 167 8.34 -0.51 0.72
C LEU A 167 8.94 0.75 0.10
N GLY A 168 8.33 1.91 0.31
CA GLY A 168 8.89 3.19 -0.12
C GLY A 168 10.29 3.44 0.46
N ASP A 169 10.48 3.17 1.75
CA ASP A 169 11.77 3.28 2.43
C ASP A 169 12.83 2.33 1.85
N GLU A 170 12.46 1.08 1.55
CA GLU A 170 13.36 0.07 0.96
C GLU A 170 13.82 0.47 -0.45
N LEU A 171 12.91 1.00 -1.26
CA LEU A 171 13.22 1.49 -2.62
C LEU A 171 14.11 2.75 -2.59
N GLY A 172 14.02 3.51 -1.49
CA GLY A 172 14.84 4.69 -1.22
C GLY A 172 14.46 5.91 -2.06
N LYS A 173 14.96 7.07 -1.62
CA LYS A 173 14.58 8.41 -2.10
C LYS A 173 14.73 8.66 -3.60
N LYS A 174 15.52 7.85 -4.31
CA LYS A 174 15.71 7.99 -5.75
C LYS A 174 14.63 7.30 -6.55
N LEU A 175 14.23 6.09 -6.15
CA LEU A 175 13.33 5.24 -6.93
C LEU A 175 11.89 5.33 -6.43
N SER A 176 11.70 5.44 -5.11
CA SER A 176 10.36 5.43 -4.53
C SER A 176 9.44 6.54 -5.02
N PRO A 177 9.89 7.82 -5.23
CA PRO A 177 9.00 8.85 -5.76
C PRO A 177 8.55 8.53 -7.18
N ILE A 178 9.45 7.99 -8.00
CA ILE A 178 9.16 7.61 -9.38
C ILE A 178 8.15 6.46 -9.41
N TYR A 179 8.32 5.44 -8.57
CA TYR A 179 7.34 4.36 -8.45
C TYR A 179 5.96 4.86 -7.97
N GLU A 180 5.90 5.85 -7.08
CA GLU A 180 4.65 6.47 -6.62
C GLU A 180 3.97 7.30 -7.72
N ASP A 181 4.75 8.07 -8.49
CA ASP A 181 4.25 8.88 -9.61
C ASP A 181 3.66 8.00 -10.71
N LEU A 182 4.30 6.86 -11.00
CA LEU A 182 3.79 5.82 -11.90
C LEU A 182 2.65 4.97 -11.31
N LYS A 183 2.20 5.26 -10.08
CA LYS A 183 1.13 4.53 -9.36
C LYS A 183 1.41 3.04 -9.16
N VAL A 184 2.68 2.64 -9.12
CA VAL A 184 3.04 1.23 -8.91
C VAL A 184 3.14 0.89 -7.43
N ILE A 185 3.52 1.88 -6.59
CA ILE A 185 3.47 1.79 -5.13
C ILE A 185 2.54 2.87 -4.58
N TYR A 186 2.04 2.66 -3.36
CA TYR A 186 1.12 3.61 -2.72
C TYR A 186 1.81 4.92 -2.30
N ARG A 187 3.01 4.84 -1.71
CA ARG A 187 3.75 6.00 -1.19
C ARG A 187 5.26 5.83 -1.29
N SER A 188 5.95 6.96 -1.46
CA SER A 188 7.39 7.05 -1.45
C SER A 188 8.00 6.96 -0.05
N GLY A 189 9.32 6.72 -0.03
CA GLY A 189 10.15 6.69 1.16
C GLY A 189 10.22 8.05 1.86
N GLY A 190 10.32 8.03 3.18
CA GLY A 190 10.32 9.24 4.00
C GLY A 190 11.66 9.97 3.94
N GLU A 191 11.65 11.25 4.34
CA GLU A 191 12.87 12.06 4.38
C GLU A 191 13.86 11.63 5.47
N HIS A 192 13.41 10.86 6.46
CA HIS A 192 14.22 10.35 7.56
C HIS A 192 15.04 9.12 7.17
N THR A 193 15.99 8.74 8.03
CA THR A 193 16.94 7.64 7.77
C THR A 193 16.85 6.49 8.77
N TYR A 194 15.68 6.28 9.39
CA TYR A 194 15.52 5.22 10.40
C TYR A 194 15.76 3.82 9.82
N HIS A 195 15.32 3.55 8.58
CA HIS A 195 15.53 2.27 7.89
C HIS A 195 17.02 1.95 7.59
N THR A 196 17.91 2.95 7.55
CA THR A 196 19.34 2.73 7.29
C THR A 196 20.20 2.61 8.55
N LYS A 197 19.64 2.79 9.75
CA LYS A 197 20.41 2.79 11.00
C LYS A 197 20.64 1.37 11.51
N ASP A 198 19.58 0.77 12.03
CA ASP A 198 19.54 -0.58 12.55
C ASP A 198 18.08 -1.03 12.65
N LEU A 199 17.87 -2.34 12.63
CA LEU A 199 16.52 -2.94 12.61
C LEU A 199 15.71 -2.58 13.85
N ALA A 200 16.33 -2.53 15.03
CA ALA A 200 15.63 -2.22 16.27
C ALA A 200 15.13 -0.77 16.29
N SER A 201 15.95 0.18 15.85
CA SER A 201 15.55 1.57 15.66
C SER A 201 14.46 1.73 14.62
N TYR A 202 14.50 0.95 13.53
CA TYR A 202 13.48 1.02 12.50
C TYR A 202 12.15 0.44 12.96
N ARG A 203 12.14 -0.71 13.66
CA ARG A 203 10.93 -1.27 14.29
C ARG A 203 10.26 -0.30 15.25
N LYS A 204 11.03 0.43 16.06
CA LYS A 204 10.48 1.49 16.94
C LYS A 204 9.77 2.59 16.14
N TYR A 205 10.37 2.99 15.02
CA TYR A 205 9.75 3.97 14.12
C TYR A 205 8.47 3.41 13.48
N LEU A 206 8.50 2.17 12.99
CA LEU A 206 7.34 1.50 12.40
C LEU A 206 6.20 1.31 13.42
N LEU A 207 6.49 1.00 14.68
CA LEU A 207 5.47 0.95 15.74
C LEU A 207 4.85 2.32 16.04
N ALA A 208 5.67 3.37 16.09
CA ALA A 208 5.17 4.74 16.21
C ALA A 208 4.28 5.12 15.00
N MET A 209 4.64 4.67 13.80
CA MET A 209 3.84 4.84 12.59
C MET A 209 2.51 4.08 12.63
N VAL A 210 2.49 2.83 13.12
CA VAL A 210 1.26 2.05 13.32
C VAL A 210 0.32 2.79 14.26
N CYS A 211 0.83 3.27 15.40
CA CYS A 211 0.06 4.04 16.37
C CYS A 211 -0.50 5.33 15.76
N ALA A 212 0.34 6.14 15.10
CA ALA A 212 -0.08 7.40 14.52
C ALA A 212 -1.11 7.20 13.40
N THR A 213 -0.88 6.21 12.52
CA THR A 213 -1.79 5.85 11.43
C THR A 213 -3.12 5.33 11.96
N TYR A 214 -3.11 4.48 12.98
CA TYR A 214 -4.33 4.01 13.63
C TYR A 214 -5.12 5.18 14.25
N CYS A 215 -4.47 6.15 14.89
CA CYS A 215 -5.13 7.36 15.39
C CYS A 215 -5.75 8.20 14.25
N THR A 216 -5.05 8.36 13.13
CA THR A 216 -5.57 9.03 11.93
C THR A 216 -6.84 8.33 11.42
N LEU A 217 -6.85 6.99 11.40
CA LEU A 217 -8.00 6.19 11.01
C LEU A 217 -9.12 6.21 12.07
N GLU A 218 -8.83 6.32 13.36
CA GLU A 218 -9.86 6.55 14.38
C GLU A 218 -10.36 8.01 14.43
N LEU A 219 -9.96 8.85 13.46
CA LEU A 219 -10.34 10.26 13.32
C LEU A 219 -9.98 11.09 14.56
N VAL A 220 -8.89 10.72 15.24
CA VAL A 220 -8.29 11.55 16.29
C VAL A 220 -7.86 12.87 15.68
N ASN A 221 -8.09 13.97 16.40
CA ASN A 221 -7.70 15.30 15.94
C ASN A 221 -6.19 15.33 15.59
N PRO A 222 -5.79 15.74 14.37
CA PRO A 222 -4.38 15.71 13.95
C PRO A 222 -3.39 16.37 14.92
N GLU A 223 -3.81 17.43 15.61
CA GLU A 223 -2.98 18.15 16.59
C GLU A 223 -2.71 17.34 17.88
N ASP A 224 -3.53 16.33 18.16
CA ASP A 224 -3.44 15.49 19.34
C ASP A 224 -2.69 14.17 19.09
N ILE A 225 -2.58 13.72 17.83
CA ILE A 225 -1.93 12.44 17.49
C ILE A 225 -0.49 12.40 18.02
N VAL A 226 0.29 13.45 17.84
CA VAL A 226 1.68 13.47 18.33
C VAL A 226 1.76 13.35 19.85
N LYS A 227 0.76 13.85 20.59
CA LYS A 227 0.71 13.76 22.06
C LYS A 227 0.40 12.34 22.50
N VAL A 228 -0.51 11.66 21.79
CA VAL A 228 -0.82 10.24 21.97
C VAL A 228 0.43 9.40 21.74
N VAL A 229 1.12 9.60 20.61
CA VAL A 229 2.33 8.84 20.28
C VAL A 229 3.47 9.12 21.27
N ASP A 230 3.63 10.37 21.73
CA ASP A 230 4.60 10.72 22.78
C ASP A 230 4.29 10.08 24.14
N TYR A 231 3.01 9.86 24.45
CA TYR A 231 2.59 9.16 25.66
C TYR A 231 2.91 7.67 25.58
N VAL A 232 2.53 7.03 24.46
CA VAL A 232 2.71 5.59 24.23
C VAL A 232 4.19 5.23 24.10
N PHE A 233 4.97 6.07 23.42
CA PHE A 233 6.40 5.86 23.19
C PHE A 233 7.25 6.98 23.81
N PRO A 234 7.44 6.99 25.14
CA PRO A 234 8.20 8.02 25.81
C PRO A 234 9.69 7.96 25.43
N GLY A 235 10.35 9.12 25.42
CA GLY A 235 11.80 9.22 25.23
C GLY A 235 12.27 9.27 23.76
N GLN A 236 11.36 9.25 22.78
CA GLN A 236 11.71 9.29 21.35
C GLN A 236 10.99 10.39 20.55
N LYS A 237 10.81 11.58 21.15
CA LYS A 237 10.03 12.71 20.61
C LYS A 237 10.26 13.06 19.14
N LYS A 238 11.52 13.04 18.66
CA LYS A 238 11.80 13.33 17.24
C LYS A 238 11.20 12.24 16.33
N MET A 239 11.40 10.98 16.68
CA MET A 239 10.85 9.85 15.93
C MET A 239 9.33 9.86 15.92
N ASN A 240 8.71 10.17 17.06
CA ASN A 240 7.25 10.28 17.16
C ASN A 240 6.69 11.42 16.29
N LYS A 241 7.38 12.56 16.23
CA LYS A 241 7.03 13.67 15.32
C LYS A 241 7.17 13.27 13.86
N ASP A 242 8.29 12.66 13.49
CA ASP A 242 8.56 12.22 12.11
C ASP A 242 7.52 11.15 11.68
N ALA A 243 7.15 10.24 12.59
CA ALA A 243 6.12 9.24 12.34
C ALA A 243 4.72 9.86 12.21
N THR A 244 4.37 10.78 13.11
CA THR A 244 3.07 11.47 13.06
C THR A 244 2.94 12.28 11.78
N ALA A 245 3.96 13.06 11.41
CA ALA A 245 3.96 13.84 10.17
C ALA A 245 3.71 12.95 8.95
N ARG A 246 4.41 11.83 8.86
CA ARG A 246 4.26 10.89 7.75
C ARG A 246 2.89 10.20 7.73
N SER A 247 2.33 9.88 8.90
CA SER A 247 0.96 9.32 8.98
C SER A 247 -0.11 10.32 8.52
N LEU A 248 0.15 11.62 8.61
CA LEU A 248 -0.77 12.67 8.17
C LEU A 248 -0.66 12.96 6.66
N GLU A 249 0.35 12.41 5.97
CA GLU A 249 0.47 12.46 4.50
C GLU A 249 -0.46 11.45 3.80
N ILE A 250 -1.07 10.53 4.56
CA ILE A 250 -2.09 9.62 4.03
C ILE A 250 -3.23 10.47 3.48
N ASN A 251 -3.65 10.16 2.25
CA ASN A 251 -4.63 10.97 1.53
C ASN A 251 -5.91 11.10 2.36
N GLU A 252 -6.32 12.32 2.71
CA GLU A 252 -7.54 12.57 3.47
C GLU A 252 -8.78 11.99 2.76
N LEU A 253 -8.79 11.96 1.42
CA LEU A 253 -9.83 11.28 0.65
C LEU A 253 -9.77 9.76 0.83
N PHE A 254 -8.59 9.15 0.94
CA PHE A 254 -8.47 7.74 1.33
C PHE A 254 -9.07 7.58 2.73
N THR A 255 -8.53 8.26 3.73
CA THR A 255 -9.03 8.23 5.12
C THR A 255 -10.52 8.59 5.26
N ARG A 256 -11.14 9.30 4.30
CA ARG A 256 -12.57 9.64 4.28
C ARG A 256 -13.45 8.71 3.43
N VAL A 257 -12.90 8.08 2.40
CA VAL A 257 -13.61 7.20 1.46
C VAL A 257 -13.44 5.74 1.83
N THR A 258 -12.24 5.32 2.24
CA THR A 258 -12.03 4.03 2.91
C THR A 258 -12.51 4.07 4.36
N ASN A 259 -12.69 5.25 4.95
CA ASN A 259 -13.18 5.37 6.32
C ASN A 259 -14.06 6.62 6.57
N PRO A 260 -15.31 6.43 7.03
CA PRO A 260 -15.67 7.15 8.27
C PRO A 260 -16.26 6.24 9.38
N GLN A 261 -16.49 4.97 9.07
CA GLN A 261 -17.16 3.94 9.88
C GLN A 261 -16.95 2.52 9.26
N TRP A 262 -15.91 2.33 8.43
CA TRP A 262 -15.68 1.24 7.47
C TRP A 262 -16.87 0.27 7.21
N GLN A 263 -17.85 0.80 6.49
CA GLN A 263 -19.03 0.13 5.91
C GLN A 263 -20.17 -0.26 6.87
N GLU A 264 -20.83 0.71 7.50
CA GLU A 264 -22.09 0.53 8.23
C GLU A 264 -23.11 -0.37 7.49
N ARG A 265 -23.09 -0.38 6.15
CA ARG A 265 -23.91 -1.23 5.28
C ARG A 265 -23.39 -2.66 5.06
N TYR A 266 -22.08 -2.89 5.11
CA TYR A 266 -21.45 -4.16 4.67
C TYR A 266 -20.58 -4.83 5.73
N TRP A 267 -20.42 -4.25 6.93
CA TRP A 267 -19.59 -4.82 7.99
C TRP A 267 -20.02 -6.25 8.37
N GLN A 268 -21.32 -6.56 8.31
CA GLN A 268 -21.83 -7.91 8.56
C GLN A 268 -21.39 -8.91 7.47
N GLU A 269 -21.30 -8.47 6.22
CA GLU A 269 -20.81 -9.30 5.12
C GLU A 269 -19.29 -9.50 5.26
N ALA A 270 -18.55 -8.43 5.52
CA ALA A 270 -17.12 -8.46 5.81
C ALA A 270 -16.81 -9.40 6.99
N GLN A 271 -17.55 -9.29 8.09
CA GLN A 271 -17.39 -10.14 9.26
C GLN A 271 -17.66 -11.61 8.93
N LYS A 272 -18.70 -11.94 8.15
CA LYS A 272 -18.97 -13.32 7.72
C LYS A 272 -17.84 -13.88 6.86
N LYS A 273 -17.32 -13.09 5.92
CA LYS A 273 -16.21 -13.49 5.05
C LYS A 273 -14.93 -13.68 5.85
N LEU A 274 -14.59 -12.74 6.72
CA LEU A 274 -13.39 -12.81 7.55
C LEU A 274 -13.48 -13.95 8.58
N ALA A 275 -14.64 -14.18 9.20
CA ALA A 275 -14.86 -15.35 10.07
C ALA A 275 -14.67 -16.69 9.34
N LYS A 276 -14.96 -16.75 8.03
CA LYS A 276 -14.68 -17.93 7.21
C LYS A 276 -13.16 -18.11 7.01
N ILE A 277 -12.42 -17.03 6.78
CA ILE A 277 -10.95 -17.06 6.68
C ILE A 277 -10.33 -17.51 8.00
N HIS A 278 -10.82 -16.99 9.13
CA HIS A 278 -10.31 -17.30 10.47
C HIS A 278 -10.78 -18.63 11.05
N LYS A 279 -11.71 -19.34 10.39
CA LYS A 279 -12.25 -20.62 10.87
C LYS A 279 -11.18 -21.65 11.29
N PRO A 280 -10.02 -21.77 10.62
CA PRO A 280 -8.95 -22.69 11.03
C PRO A 280 -8.08 -22.19 12.19
N SER A 281 -8.17 -20.91 12.56
CA SER A 281 -7.34 -20.31 13.61
C SER A 281 -7.67 -20.89 14.98
N LYS A 282 -6.63 -21.05 15.80
CA LYS A 282 -6.71 -21.49 17.20
C LYS A 282 -6.47 -20.35 18.19
N GLU A 283 -6.18 -19.16 17.69
CA GLU A 283 -5.99 -17.97 18.52
C GLU A 283 -7.32 -17.46 19.04
N ASP A 284 -7.29 -16.78 20.18
CA ASP A 284 -8.46 -16.11 20.75
C ASP A 284 -8.86 -14.90 19.90
N VAL A 285 -10.10 -14.45 20.09
CA VAL A 285 -10.61 -13.23 19.44
C VAL A 285 -9.75 -12.04 19.84
N PHE A 286 -9.30 -11.28 18.85
CA PHE A 286 -8.46 -10.11 19.06
C PHE A 286 -9.31 -8.87 19.35
N GLU A 287 -9.57 -8.65 20.63
CA GLU A 287 -10.25 -7.46 21.14
C GLU A 287 -9.24 -6.32 21.33
N LEU A 288 -9.37 -5.25 20.53
CA LEU A 288 -8.48 -4.10 20.68
C LEU A 288 -8.86 -3.28 21.91
N ALA A 289 -7.87 -2.75 22.62
CA ALA A 289 -8.10 -2.00 23.87
C ALA A 289 -8.89 -0.71 23.62
N SER A 290 -10.02 -0.50 24.29
CA SER A 290 -10.87 0.71 24.06
C SER A 290 -10.12 2.03 24.22
N ASP A 291 -9.07 2.05 25.03
CA ASP A 291 -8.18 3.17 25.17
C ASP A 291 -7.07 3.11 24.10
N PRO A 292 -6.99 4.08 23.16
CA PRO A 292 -5.91 4.12 22.17
C PRO A 292 -4.51 4.35 22.78
N LEU A 293 -4.41 4.59 24.09
CA LEU A 293 -3.15 4.67 24.82
C LEU A 293 -2.64 3.30 25.29
N ASP A 294 -3.46 2.24 25.24
CA ASP A 294 -3.14 0.90 25.76
C ASP A 294 -3.04 -0.13 24.63
N LEU A 295 -2.10 0.07 23.71
CA LEU A 295 -1.96 -0.75 22.49
C LEU A 295 -0.87 -1.84 22.60
N GLU A 296 -0.55 -2.32 23.81
CA GLU A 296 0.59 -3.24 24.01
C GLU A 296 0.44 -4.56 23.23
N ALA A 297 -0.76 -5.15 23.22
CA ALA A 297 -1.04 -6.39 22.50
C ALA A 297 -0.99 -6.19 20.97
N GLU A 298 -1.51 -5.06 20.50
CA GLU A 298 -1.47 -4.59 19.12
C GLU A 298 -0.02 -4.43 18.65
N PHE A 299 0.88 -3.91 19.49
CA PHE A 299 2.29 -3.78 19.15
C PHE A 299 3.02 -5.12 19.06
N GLN A 300 2.68 -6.09 19.91
CA GLN A 300 3.23 -7.45 19.75
C GLN A 300 2.79 -8.08 18.43
N LEU A 301 1.53 -7.87 18.04
CA LEU A 301 1.01 -8.35 16.78
C LEU A 301 1.65 -7.64 15.58
N ALA A 302 1.86 -6.32 15.67
CA ALA A 302 2.57 -5.56 14.65
C ALA A 302 4.02 -6.03 14.49
N LEU A 303 4.74 -6.28 15.60
CA LEU A 303 6.10 -6.83 15.56
C LEU A 303 6.14 -8.22 14.92
N ARG A 304 5.16 -9.09 15.22
CA ARG A 304 5.02 -10.40 14.57
C ARG A 304 4.86 -10.25 13.06
N VAL A 305 4.02 -9.31 12.61
CA VAL A 305 3.85 -9.00 11.18
C VAL A 305 5.17 -8.50 10.59
N PHE A 306 5.85 -7.55 11.23
CA PHE A 306 7.14 -7.04 10.74
C PHE A 306 8.17 -8.17 10.59
N GLU A 307 8.24 -9.09 11.54
CA GLU A 307 9.12 -10.25 11.47
C GLU A 307 8.86 -11.14 10.25
N TYR A 308 7.59 -11.36 9.87
CA TYR A 308 7.25 -12.10 8.66
C TYR A 308 7.76 -11.44 7.38
N TYR A 309 7.85 -10.10 7.38
CA TYR A 309 8.37 -9.32 6.25
C TYR A 309 9.88 -9.06 6.34
N GLY A 310 10.55 -9.52 7.41
CA GLY A 310 11.97 -9.24 7.65
C GLY A 310 12.26 -7.80 8.11
N LEU A 311 11.22 -7.11 8.60
CA LEU A 311 11.28 -5.79 9.24
C LEU A 311 11.46 -5.92 10.75
#